data_AF-Q31Q82-F1
#
_entry.id   AF-Q31Q82-F1
#
_cell.length_a   1.000
_cell.length_b   1.000
_cell.length_c   1.000
_cell.angle_alpha   90.00
_cell.angle_beta   90.00
_cell.angle_gamma   90.00
#
_symmetry.space_group_name_H-M   'P 1'
#
loop_
_entity.id
_entity.type
_entity.pdbx_description
1 polymer ?
#
loop_
_entity_poly.entity_id
_entity_poly.type
_entity_poly.pdbx_seq_one_letter_code
_entity_poly.pdbx_strand_id
1 'polypeptide(L)'
;MSTITADKFLDFFIHFDPNNPNHRRAAYMLAGVIPDAAMRDSAEWVKTYRTANAQPLTAETVQWSEWDARVSEHFTVGEVFQFDDFRRQRVTAENKRRIVKLAARLDVLRKQFGPLGVTSWFRDPVTNARVGGVDDSYHLTGGAADVFPLQFNPLEFEQWCEQNWNGGVGRGIKAGRRFVHLDDGPKGVWDY
;
A
#
# COMPACT_ATOMS: atom_id res chain seq x y z
N MET A 1 0.09 -32.08 38.33
CA MET A 1 -0.67 -31.07 37.56
C MET A 1 -0.01 -30.96 36.20
N SER A 2 -0.76 -31.04 35.10
CA SER A 2 -0.20 -30.84 33.76
C SER A 2 0.03 -29.35 33.52
N THR A 3 1.25 -28.96 33.16
CA THR A 3 1.55 -27.59 32.70
C THR A 3 1.06 -27.42 31.27
N ILE A 4 0.56 -26.22 30.95
CA ILE A 4 0.27 -25.85 29.56
C ILE A 4 1.60 -25.63 28.84
N THR A 5 1.80 -26.28 27.69
CA THR A 5 2.96 -26.05 26.83
C THR A 5 2.81 -24.73 26.07
N ALA A 6 3.90 -24.14 25.57
CA ALA A 6 3.85 -22.94 24.73
C ALA A 6 2.92 -23.10 23.51
N ASP A 7 2.95 -24.26 22.84
CA ASP A 7 2.09 -24.52 21.67
C ASP A 7 0.61 -24.55 22.03
N LYS A 8 0.25 -25.28 23.09
CA LYS A 8 -1.14 -25.28 23.64
C LYS A 8 -1.60 -23.92 24.14
N PHE A 9 -0.69 -23.01 24.49
CA PHE A 9 -1.07 -21.64 24.84
C PHE A 9 -1.57 -20.87 23.61
N LEU A 10 -1.18 -21.24 22.40
CA LEU A 10 -1.70 -20.63 21.17
C LEU A 10 -3.21 -20.86 21.00
N ASP A 11 -3.73 -22.00 21.47
CA ASP A 11 -5.15 -22.32 21.46
C ASP A 11 -5.99 -21.23 22.17
N PHE A 12 -5.41 -20.56 23.17
CA PHE A 12 -6.05 -19.42 23.84
C PHE A 12 -6.42 -18.32 22.86
N PHE A 13 -5.52 -17.97 21.93
CA PHE A 13 -5.76 -16.92 20.94
C PHE A 13 -6.71 -17.38 19.82
N ILE A 14 -6.61 -18.65 19.42
CA ILE A 14 -7.46 -19.24 18.38
C ILE A 14 -8.92 -19.30 18.82
N HIS A 15 -9.16 -19.63 20.09
CA HIS A 15 -10.50 -19.84 20.64
C HIS A 15 -10.99 -18.68 21.50
N PHE A 16 -10.26 -17.55 21.56
CA PHE A 16 -10.71 -16.38 22.29
C PHE A 16 -11.99 -15.81 21.66
N ASP A 17 -12.98 -15.51 22.51
CA ASP A 17 -14.24 -14.90 22.09
C ASP A 17 -14.42 -13.63 22.93
N PRO A 18 -14.38 -12.43 22.31
CA PRO A 18 -14.54 -11.18 23.04
C PRO A 18 -15.91 -11.04 23.71
N ASN A 19 -16.93 -11.76 23.24
CA ASN A 19 -18.29 -11.70 23.81
C ASN A 19 -18.45 -12.63 25.02
N ASN A 20 -17.62 -13.67 25.14
CA ASN A 20 -17.65 -14.59 26.27
C ASN A 20 -17.02 -13.96 27.53
N PRO A 21 -17.79 -13.76 28.63
CA PRO A 21 -17.28 -13.12 29.84
C PRO A 21 -16.16 -13.90 30.53
N ASN A 22 -16.15 -15.23 30.40
CA ASN A 22 -15.10 -16.07 30.97
C ASN A 22 -13.79 -15.93 30.20
N HIS A 23 -13.85 -15.79 28.87
CA HIS A 23 -12.66 -15.59 28.04
C HIS A 23 -12.00 -14.24 28.37
N ARG A 24 -12.79 -13.16 28.46
CA ARG A 24 -12.28 -11.85 28.89
C ARG A 24 -11.65 -11.89 30.28
N ARG A 25 -12.32 -12.55 31.25
CA ARG A 25 -11.80 -12.67 32.62
C ARG A 25 -10.47 -13.44 32.67
N ALA A 26 -10.37 -14.54 31.93
CA ALA A 26 -9.13 -15.30 31.81
C ALA A 26 -8.01 -14.45 31.18
N ALA A 27 -8.31 -13.66 30.13
CA ALA A 27 -7.35 -12.74 29.54
C ALA A 27 -6.85 -11.69 30.56
N TYR A 28 -7.73 -11.13 31.39
CA TYR A 28 -7.32 -10.19 32.43
C TYR A 28 -6.48 -10.84 33.54
N MET A 29 -6.78 -12.08 33.93
CA MET A 29 -5.95 -12.82 34.88
C MET A 29 -4.55 -13.07 34.31
N LEU A 30 -4.44 -13.42 33.03
CA LEU A 30 -3.16 -13.58 32.35
C LEU A 30 -2.41 -12.25 32.25
N ALA A 31 -3.08 -11.16 31.90
CA ALA A 31 -2.47 -9.83 31.86
C ALA A 31 -1.92 -9.41 33.24
N GLY A 32 -2.60 -9.78 34.33
CA GLY A 32 -2.18 -9.46 35.69
C GLY A 32 -0.93 -10.19 36.19
N VAL A 33 -0.48 -11.24 35.49
CA VAL A 33 0.78 -11.95 35.83
C VAL A 33 1.94 -11.54 34.92
N ILE A 34 1.71 -10.72 33.90
CA ILE A 34 2.74 -10.19 33.00
C ILE A 34 3.37 -8.95 33.65
N PRO A 35 4.71 -8.84 33.75
CA PRO A 35 5.36 -7.65 34.28
C PRO A 35 5.00 -6.38 33.50
N ASP A 36 4.86 -5.23 34.19
CA ASP A 36 4.48 -3.94 33.58
C ASP A 36 5.34 -3.54 32.37
N ALA A 37 6.64 -3.86 32.39
CA ALA A 37 7.54 -3.57 31.28
C ALA A 37 7.17 -4.34 30.00
N ALA A 38 6.63 -5.56 30.14
CA ALA A 38 6.16 -6.39 29.04
C ALA A 38 4.73 -6.04 28.61
N MET A 39 3.99 -5.23 29.37
CA MET A 39 2.65 -4.72 29.01
C MET A 39 2.69 -3.39 28.22
N ARG A 40 3.87 -2.93 27.79
CA ARG A 40 4.04 -1.71 26.99
C ARG A 40 3.92 -2.01 25.50
N ASP A 41 3.42 -1.05 24.73
CA ASP A 41 3.39 -1.11 23.26
C ASP A 41 4.77 -1.35 22.62
N SER A 42 5.84 -0.97 23.31
CA SER A 42 7.22 -1.14 22.86
C SER A 42 7.81 -2.53 23.13
N ALA A 43 7.13 -3.40 23.89
CA ALA A 43 7.59 -4.74 24.20
C ALA A 43 7.70 -5.60 22.92
N GLU A 44 8.72 -6.46 22.88
CA GLU A 44 9.06 -7.23 21.68
C GLU A 44 7.90 -8.12 21.22
N TRP A 45 7.25 -8.87 22.13
CA TRP A 45 6.11 -9.72 21.79
C TRP A 45 4.90 -8.92 21.28
N VAL A 46 4.67 -7.70 21.78
CA VAL A 46 3.60 -6.82 21.31
C VAL A 46 3.89 -6.36 19.88
N LYS A 47 5.15 -5.98 19.59
CA LYS A 47 5.61 -5.66 18.24
C LYS A 47 5.44 -6.86 17.31
N THR A 48 5.87 -8.05 17.71
CA THR A 48 5.74 -9.28 16.92
C THR A 48 4.27 -9.61 16.65
N TYR A 49 3.40 -9.57 17.66
CA TYR A 49 1.97 -9.88 17.52
C TYR A 49 1.22 -8.85 16.63
N ARG A 50 1.59 -7.57 16.73
CA ARG A 50 1.01 -6.49 15.92
C ARG A 50 1.61 -6.38 14.52
N THR A 51 2.76 -7.01 14.29
CA THR A 51 3.33 -7.08 12.95
C THR A 51 2.47 -8.06 12.15
N ALA A 52 1.80 -7.57 11.11
CA ALA A 52 0.92 -8.40 10.29
C ALA A 52 1.69 -9.61 9.77
N ASN A 53 1.13 -10.81 9.96
CA ASN A 53 1.63 -12.07 9.41
C ASN A 53 1.33 -12.20 7.90
N ALA A 54 1.34 -11.08 7.17
CA ALA A 54 1.43 -11.08 5.73
C ALA A 54 2.91 -10.86 5.42
N GLN A 55 3.56 -11.81 4.77
CA GLN A 55 4.83 -11.48 4.12
C GLN A 55 4.58 -10.21 3.29
N PRO A 56 5.37 -9.13 3.47
CA PRO A 56 5.19 -7.95 2.65
C PRO A 56 5.23 -8.40 1.19
N LEU A 57 4.22 -8.03 0.41
CA LEU A 57 4.23 -8.30 -1.02
C LEU A 57 5.54 -7.74 -1.57
N THR A 58 6.34 -8.61 -2.19
CA THR A 58 7.55 -8.22 -2.91
C THR A 58 7.32 -8.44 -4.38
N ALA A 59 8.17 -7.85 -5.22
CA ALA A 59 8.07 -8.04 -6.66
C ALA A 59 8.15 -9.53 -7.07
N GLU A 60 8.80 -10.36 -6.25
CA GLU A 60 8.99 -11.79 -6.49
C GLU A 60 7.78 -12.64 -6.09
N THR A 61 6.96 -12.17 -5.14
CA THR A 61 5.78 -12.90 -4.64
C THR A 61 4.47 -12.51 -5.33
N VAL A 62 4.42 -11.36 -5.98
CA VAL A 62 3.26 -10.92 -6.76
C VAL A 62 3.04 -11.82 -7.99
N GLN A 63 1.80 -12.28 -8.18
CA GLN A 63 1.38 -13.02 -9.37
C GLN A 63 1.11 -12.06 -10.55
N TRP A 64 2.17 -11.57 -11.19
CA TRP A 64 2.08 -10.56 -12.26
C TRP A 64 1.27 -10.97 -13.50
N SER A 65 0.93 -12.26 -13.66
CA SER A 65 0.06 -12.76 -14.74
C SER A 65 -1.43 -12.62 -14.45
N GLU A 66 -1.81 -12.35 -13.20
CA GLU A 66 -3.20 -12.28 -12.78
C GLU A 66 -3.60 -10.82 -12.55
N TRP A 67 -4.66 -10.35 -13.22
CA TRP A 67 -5.06 -8.95 -13.11
C TRP A 67 -5.52 -8.56 -11.72
N ASP A 68 -6.18 -9.48 -11.01
CA ASP A 68 -6.68 -9.26 -9.66
C ASP A 68 -5.63 -9.48 -8.57
N ALA A 69 -4.42 -9.94 -8.95
CA ALA A 69 -3.33 -10.09 -7.98
C ALA A 69 -2.95 -8.75 -7.39
N ARG A 70 -2.72 -8.76 -6.08
CA ARG A 70 -2.36 -7.57 -5.31
C ARG A 70 -0.88 -7.25 -5.49
N VAL A 71 -0.56 -5.98 -5.73
CA VAL A 71 0.81 -5.43 -5.69
C VAL A 71 1.10 -4.73 -4.35
N SER A 72 0.05 -4.44 -3.59
CA SER A 72 0.05 -3.89 -2.23
C SER A 72 -1.28 -4.21 -1.53
N GLU A 73 -1.55 -3.64 -0.35
CA GLU A 73 -2.79 -3.91 0.39
C GLU A 73 -4.04 -3.57 -0.43
N HIS A 74 -4.00 -2.48 -1.18
CA HIS A 74 -5.16 -1.99 -1.90
C HIS A 74 -5.03 -2.01 -3.42
N PHE A 75 -3.84 -2.08 -4.00
CA PHE A 75 -3.66 -2.00 -5.47
C PHE A 75 -3.43 -3.35 -6.12
N THR A 76 -3.85 -3.46 -7.39
CA THR A 76 -3.76 -4.68 -8.20
C THR A 76 -2.84 -4.53 -9.41
N VAL A 77 -2.41 -5.66 -9.98
CA VAL A 77 -1.67 -5.74 -11.24
C VAL A 77 -2.46 -5.06 -12.38
N GLY A 78 -3.79 -5.23 -12.42
CA GLY A 78 -4.68 -4.59 -13.38
C GLY A 78 -4.58 -3.08 -13.37
N GLU A 79 -4.53 -2.47 -12.20
CA GLU A 79 -4.43 -1.01 -12.04
C GLU A 79 -3.06 -0.48 -12.47
N VAL A 80 -1.98 -1.21 -12.17
CA VAL A 80 -0.62 -0.84 -12.57
C VAL A 80 -0.46 -0.78 -14.08
N PHE A 81 -1.04 -1.75 -14.79
CA PHE A 81 -0.91 -1.84 -16.25
C PHE A 81 -2.14 -1.38 -17.00
N GLN A 82 -3.14 -0.82 -16.32
CA GLN A 82 -4.40 -0.38 -16.93
C GLN A 82 -5.08 -1.48 -17.78
N PHE A 83 -4.97 -2.74 -17.31
CA PHE A 83 -5.45 -3.95 -18.02
C PHE A 83 -4.91 -4.08 -19.46
N ASP A 84 -3.73 -3.50 -19.73
CA ASP A 84 -3.06 -3.53 -21.03
C ASP A 84 -1.93 -4.56 -21.03
N ASP A 85 -2.12 -5.63 -21.80
CA ASP A 85 -1.13 -6.69 -21.97
C ASP A 85 0.20 -6.20 -22.55
N PHE A 86 0.16 -5.19 -23.42
CA PHE A 86 1.35 -4.65 -24.06
C PHE A 86 2.27 -3.99 -23.02
N ARG A 87 1.68 -3.26 -22.08
CA ARG A 87 2.43 -2.70 -20.93
C ARG A 87 2.94 -3.81 -20.03
N ARG A 88 2.08 -4.77 -19.66
CA ARG A 88 2.42 -5.87 -18.75
C ARG A 88 3.58 -6.72 -19.26
N GLN A 89 3.64 -7.02 -20.56
CA GLN A 89 4.69 -7.84 -21.16
C GLN A 89 6.07 -7.14 -21.20
N ARG A 90 6.10 -5.81 -21.09
CA ARG A 90 7.33 -5.00 -21.19
C ARG A 90 7.88 -4.57 -19.85
N VAL A 91 7.22 -4.92 -18.75
CA VAL A 91 7.67 -4.59 -17.41
C VAL A 91 8.90 -5.42 -17.03
N THR A 92 9.98 -4.77 -16.56
CA THR A 92 11.18 -5.48 -16.09
C THR A 92 11.08 -5.85 -14.62
N ALA A 93 12.00 -6.68 -14.13
CA ALA A 93 12.10 -6.97 -12.70
C ALA A 93 12.37 -5.71 -11.85
N GLU A 94 13.13 -4.74 -12.38
CA GLU A 94 13.39 -3.48 -11.67
C GLU A 94 12.14 -2.61 -11.61
N ASN A 95 11.38 -2.54 -12.70
CA ASN A 95 10.09 -1.86 -12.71
C ASN A 95 9.16 -2.46 -11.65
N LYS A 96 9.05 -3.80 -11.59
CA LYS A 96 8.21 -4.51 -10.62
C LYS A 96 8.57 -4.15 -9.17
N ARG A 97 9.87 -4.10 -8.83
CA ARG A 97 10.34 -3.68 -7.51
C ARG A 97 9.96 -2.24 -7.18
N ARG A 98 10.09 -1.34 -8.14
CA ARG A 98 9.72 0.07 -7.97
C ARG A 98 8.20 0.25 -7.83
N ILE A 99 7.42 -0.48 -8.62
CA ILE A 99 5.95 -0.52 -8.54
C ILE A 99 5.48 -0.91 -7.14
N VAL A 100 5.99 -2.02 -6.59
CA VAL A 100 5.59 -2.49 -5.24
C VAL A 100 5.92 -1.44 -4.16
N LYS A 101 7.08 -0.79 -4.25
CA LYS A 101 7.46 0.31 -3.33
C LYS A 101 6.51 1.51 -3.44
N LEU A 102 6.18 1.92 -4.67
CA LEU A 102 5.24 3.03 -4.87
C LEU A 102 3.82 2.64 -4.41
N ALA A 103 3.39 1.40 -4.66
CA ALA A 103 2.08 0.91 -4.26
C ALA A 103 1.88 0.97 -2.73
N ALA A 104 2.89 0.59 -1.95
CA ALA A 104 2.86 0.73 -0.50
C ALA A 104 2.71 2.20 -0.03
N ARG A 105 3.28 3.16 -0.77
CA ARG A 105 3.10 4.60 -0.49
C ARG A 105 1.69 5.06 -0.86
N LEU A 106 1.14 4.57 -1.96
CA LEU A 106 -0.22 4.88 -2.41
C LEU A 106 -1.28 4.25 -1.50
N ASP A 107 -1.00 3.12 -0.83
CA ASP A 107 -1.91 2.52 0.16
C ASP A 107 -2.24 3.52 1.28
N VAL A 108 -1.28 4.35 1.69
CA VAL A 108 -1.51 5.42 2.68
C VAL A 108 -2.63 6.36 2.22
N LEU A 109 -2.64 6.70 0.92
CA LEU A 109 -3.67 7.56 0.34
C LEU A 109 -5.02 6.85 0.28
N ARG A 110 -5.07 5.57 -0.12
CA ARG A 110 -6.34 4.81 -0.12
C ARG A 110 -6.93 4.62 1.29
N LYS A 111 -6.07 4.46 2.30
CA LYS A 111 -6.50 4.42 3.71
C LYS A 111 -7.09 5.75 4.18
N GLN A 112 -6.51 6.87 3.73
CA GLN A 112 -6.91 8.19 4.18
C GLN A 112 -8.11 8.78 3.42
N PHE A 113 -8.14 8.60 2.09
CA PHE A 113 -9.10 9.26 1.19
C PHE A 113 -10.15 8.31 0.61
N GLY A 114 -10.11 7.03 0.98
CA GLY A 114 -10.98 6.00 0.42
C GLY A 114 -10.54 5.55 -0.98
N PRO A 115 -11.44 4.99 -1.78
CA PRO A 115 -11.11 4.48 -3.11
C PRO A 115 -10.50 5.55 -4.01
N LEU A 116 -9.33 5.22 -4.58
CA LEU A 116 -8.67 6.03 -5.60
C LEU A 116 -8.78 5.36 -6.95
N GLY A 117 -9.03 6.12 -8.01
CA GLY A 117 -8.90 5.66 -9.38
C GLY A 117 -7.46 5.87 -9.85
N VAL A 118 -6.98 4.98 -10.71
CA VAL A 118 -5.67 5.07 -11.35
C VAL A 118 -5.90 5.25 -12.84
N THR A 119 -5.51 6.38 -13.44
CA THR A 119 -5.63 6.62 -14.89
C THR A 119 -4.39 6.18 -15.65
N SER A 120 -3.24 6.14 -14.99
CA SER A 120 -1.98 5.67 -15.57
C SER A 120 -1.00 5.32 -14.46
N TRP A 121 -0.13 4.35 -14.71
CA TRP A 121 0.97 4.01 -13.81
C TRP A 121 2.18 3.57 -14.62
N PHE A 122 2.48 2.28 -14.74
CA PHE A 122 3.59 1.87 -15.61
C PHE A 122 3.24 2.16 -17.07
N ARG A 123 4.19 2.77 -17.79
CA ARG A 123 4.14 2.95 -19.24
C ARG A 123 5.42 2.36 -19.82
N ASP A 124 5.29 1.47 -20.80
CA ASP A 124 6.45 1.13 -21.62
C ASP A 124 6.81 2.32 -22.54
N PRO A 125 8.02 2.36 -23.13
CA PRO A 125 8.46 3.47 -23.98
C PRO A 125 7.50 3.82 -25.12
N VAL A 126 6.87 2.82 -25.76
CA VAL A 126 5.94 3.04 -26.88
C VAL A 126 4.65 3.68 -26.38
N THR A 127 4.10 3.18 -25.28
CA THR A 127 2.92 3.80 -24.64
C THR A 127 3.22 5.22 -24.18
N ASN A 128 4.39 5.45 -23.57
CA ASN A 128 4.80 6.76 -23.10
C ASN A 128 4.88 7.77 -24.25
N ALA A 129 5.54 7.42 -25.36
CA ALA A 129 5.63 8.27 -26.55
C ALA A 129 4.24 8.54 -27.16
N ARG A 130 3.37 7.52 -27.23
CA ARG A 130 2.01 7.66 -27.80
C ARG A 130 1.15 8.68 -27.04
N VAL A 131 1.34 8.83 -25.74
CA VAL A 131 0.61 9.81 -24.92
C VAL A 131 1.35 11.15 -24.78
N GLY A 132 2.45 11.35 -25.52
CA GLY A 132 3.26 12.56 -25.47
C GLY A 132 4.06 12.70 -24.16
N GLY A 133 4.40 11.58 -23.52
CA GLY A 133 5.25 11.56 -22.34
C GLY A 133 6.71 11.92 -22.66
N VAL A 134 7.40 12.48 -21.67
CA VAL A 134 8.84 12.81 -21.75
C VAL A 134 9.72 11.57 -21.56
N ASP A 135 10.95 11.62 -22.08
CA ASP A 135 11.89 10.49 -22.10
C ASP A 135 12.42 10.09 -20.72
N ASP A 136 12.44 11.02 -19.76
CA ASP A 136 12.86 10.81 -18.38
C ASP A 136 11.68 10.61 -17.42
N SER A 137 10.49 10.30 -17.96
CA SER A 137 9.28 10.13 -17.16
C SER A 137 9.40 8.98 -16.16
N TYR A 138 9.05 9.23 -14.90
CA TYR A 138 9.02 8.21 -13.85
C TYR A 138 8.02 7.08 -14.14
N HIS A 139 7.01 7.29 -15.01
CA HIS A 139 6.11 6.22 -15.49
C HIS A 139 6.86 5.09 -16.21
N LEU A 140 7.96 5.41 -16.93
CA LEU A 140 8.80 4.43 -17.63
C LEU A 140 9.50 3.45 -16.69
N THR A 141 9.67 3.87 -15.43
CA THR A 141 10.32 3.07 -14.40
C THR A 141 9.32 2.41 -13.44
N GLY A 142 8.03 2.71 -13.57
CA GLY A 142 6.99 2.29 -12.60
C GLY A 142 6.99 3.10 -11.31
N GLY A 143 7.78 4.17 -11.26
CA GLY A 143 7.93 5.09 -10.15
C GLY A 143 6.95 6.26 -10.16
N ALA A 144 5.95 6.28 -11.06
CA ALA A 144 4.90 7.29 -11.08
C ALA A 144 3.50 6.68 -11.29
N ALA A 145 2.49 7.31 -10.70
CA ALA A 145 1.08 7.01 -10.94
C ALA A 145 0.25 8.30 -11.02
N ASP A 146 -0.72 8.29 -11.94
CA ASP A 146 -1.74 9.30 -12.08
C ASP A 146 -3.00 8.80 -11.38
N VAL A 147 -3.39 9.47 -10.29
CA VAL A 147 -4.48 9.02 -9.41
C VAL A 147 -5.51 10.11 -9.14
N PHE A 148 -6.74 9.71 -8.81
CA PHE A 148 -7.79 10.64 -8.40
C PHE A 148 -8.71 10.02 -7.34
N PRO A 149 -9.26 10.81 -6.41
CA PRO A 149 -10.22 10.29 -5.45
C PRO A 149 -11.59 10.06 -6.08
N LEU A 150 -12.25 8.96 -5.72
CA LEU A 150 -13.63 8.70 -6.15
C LEU A 150 -14.67 9.33 -5.22
N GLN A 151 -14.32 9.49 -3.94
CA GLN A 151 -15.26 9.87 -2.87
C GLN A 151 -14.76 11.07 -2.06
N PHE A 152 -13.80 11.82 -2.59
CA PHE A 152 -13.21 12.98 -1.93
C PHE A 152 -13.08 14.14 -2.93
N ASN A 153 -13.03 15.38 -2.44
CA ASN A 153 -12.88 16.55 -3.29
C ASN A 153 -11.52 16.49 -4.04
N PRO A 154 -11.51 16.47 -5.39
CA PRO A 154 -10.26 16.30 -6.14
C PRO A 154 -9.24 17.41 -5.92
N LEU A 155 -9.70 18.65 -5.71
CA LEU A 155 -8.81 19.80 -5.50
C LEU A 155 -8.20 19.78 -4.10
N GLU A 156 -8.97 19.41 -3.08
CA GLU A 156 -8.45 19.22 -1.72
C GLU A 156 -7.47 18.05 -1.64
N PHE A 157 -7.74 16.97 -2.39
CA PHE A 157 -6.81 15.84 -2.52
C PHE A 157 -5.48 16.25 -3.16
N GLU A 158 -5.52 17.03 -4.25
CA GLU A 158 -4.32 17.58 -4.90
C GLU A 158 -3.51 18.45 -3.93
N GLN A 159 -4.17 19.39 -3.25
CA GLN A 159 -3.52 20.26 -2.26
C GLN A 159 -2.88 19.46 -1.11
N TRP A 160 -3.54 18.40 -0.64
CA TRP A 160 -2.97 17.53 0.37
C TRP A 160 -1.73 16.80 -0.15
N CYS A 161 -1.78 16.28 -1.38
CA CYS A 161 -0.63 15.62 -2.00
C CYS A 161 0.56 16.55 -2.14
N GLU A 162 0.36 17.80 -2.57
CA GLU A 162 1.44 18.80 -2.64
C GLU A 162 2.17 19.00 -1.30
N GLN A 163 1.42 19.00 -0.21
CA GLN A 163 1.95 19.28 1.12
C GLN A 163 2.64 18.05 1.74
N ASN A 164 2.07 16.85 1.52
CA ASN A 164 2.39 15.66 2.30
C ASN A 164 3.12 14.57 1.50
N TRP A 165 3.06 14.59 0.17
CA TRP A 165 3.76 13.61 -0.65
C TRP A 165 5.27 13.85 -0.64
N ASN A 166 6.04 12.79 -0.39
CA ASN A 166 7.50 12.83 -0.42
C ASN A 166 8.03 12.37 -1.80
N GLY A 167 7.87 13.23 -2.80
CA GLY A 167 8.31 13.00 -4.17
C GLY A 167 7.76 14.04 -5.14
N GLY A 168 7.76 13.76 -6.44
CA GLY A 168 7.18 14.65 -7.44
C GLY A 168 5.65 14.67 -7.39
N VAL A 169 5.06 15.87 -7.53
CA VAL A 169 3.62 16.09 -7.62
C VAL A 169 3.29 16.96 -8.83
N GLY A 170 2.49 16.45 -9.76
CA GLY A 170 1.97 17.23 -10.90
C GLY A 170 0.52 17.65 -10.67
N ARG A 171 0.24 18.95 -10.74
CA ARG A 171 -1.09 19.54 -10.50
C ARG A 171 -2.03 19.36 -11.69
N GLY A 172 -2.52 18.15 -11.90
CA GLY A 172 -3.44 17.86 -12.98
C GLY A 172 -4.84 18.43 -12.74
N ILE A 173 -5.39 18.34 -11.53
CA ILE A 173 -6.75 18.78 -11.21
C ILE A 173 -6.89 20.29 -11.43
N LYS A 174 -5.98 21.09 -10.87
CA LYS A 174 -5.97 22.55 -11.06
C LYS A 174 -5.81 22.96 -12.54
N ALA A 175 -5.09 22.16 -13.32
CA ALA A 175 -4.92 22.36 -14.76
C ALA A 175 -6.10 21.84 -15.62
N GLY A 176 -7.21 21.42 -15.00
CA GLY A 176 -8.38 20.89 -15.70
C GLY A 176 -8.22 19.44 -16.20
N ARG A 177 -7.17 18.74 -15.77
CA ARG A 177 -7.06 17.28 -15.89
C ARG A 177 -7.89 16.62 -14.80
N ARG A 178 -7.99 15.29 -14.84
CA ARG A 178 -8.83 14.47 -13.95
C ARG A 178 -8.01 13.58 -13.01
N PHE A 179 -6.74 13.92 -12.78
CA PHE A 179 -5.81 13.18 -11.95
C PHE A 179 -4.78 14.11 -11.31
N VAL A 180 -4.10 13.61 -10.28
CA VAL A 180 -2.87 14.15 -9.70
C VAL A 180 -1.75 13.18 -10.05
N HIS A 181 -0.64 13.68 -10.59
CA HIS A 181 0.55 12.86 -10.82
C HIS A 181 1.36 12.78 -9.54
N LEU A 182 1.77 11.56 -9.16
CA LEU A 182 2.62 11.31 -8.01
C LEU A 182 3.77 10.39 -8.42
N ASP A 183 5.00 10.79 -8.13
CA ASP A 183 6.18 9.94 -8.33
C ASP A 183 7.10 9.82 -7.11
N ASP A 184 8.03 8.87 -7.17
CA ASP A 184 9.01 8.60 -6.13
C ASP A 184 10.37 9.30 -6.34
N GLY A 185 10.43 10.28 -7.24
CA GLY A 185 11.61 11.11 -7.48
C GLY A 185 11.87 12.16 -6.39
N PRO A 186 12.78 13.12 -6.65
CA PRO A 186 13.01 14.25 -5.77
C PRO A 186 11.72 15.05 -5.52
N LYS A 187 11.59 15.63 -4.32
CA LYS A 187 10.44 16.48 -4.00
C LYS A 187 10.39 17.68 -4.94
N GLY A 188 9.27 17.84 -5.64
CA GLY A 188 9.04 18.92 -6.59
C GLY A 188 7.56 19.00 -6.97
N VAL A 189 7.11 20.19 -7.36
CA VAL A 189 5.71 20.40 -7.77
C VAL A 189 5.67 21.21 -9.08
N TRP A 190 4.86 20.79 -10.04
CA TRP A 190 4.69 21.47 -11.33
C TRP A 190 3.24 21.46 -11.80
N ASP A 191 2.92 22.31 -12.78
CA ASP A 191 1.60 22.42 -13.40
C ASP A 191 1.60 21.76 -14.79
N TYR A 192 0.43 21.30 -15.24
CA TYR A 192 0.19 20.68 -16.56
C TYR A 192 -0.27 21.67 -17.63
#